data_AF-M4BBG2-F1
#
_entry.id   AF-M4BBG2-F1
#
_cell.length_a   1.000
_cell.length_b   1.000
_cell.length_c   1.000
_cell.angle_alpha   90.00
_cell.angle_beta   90.00
_cell.angle_gamma   90.00
#
_symmetry.space_group_name_H-M   'P 1'
#
loop_
_entity.id
_entity.type
_entity.pdbx_description
1 polymer ?
#
loop_
_entity_poly.entity_id
_entity_poly.type
_entity_poly.pdbx_seq_one_letter_code
_entity_poly.pdbx_strand_id
1 'polypeptide(L)'
;MSGPSNAELMQSMLAMMSQQQEMMKKKAEATTLKDLHLDAVKAPQYGGQVQESFALYKEQVQKNFTVRRVNWKCATMVSTIIPTIGSMLVGTAAEWFVWSRSTIMTVDELFFHLEQEFVPVDLQIRLRDQLRNLDQAQCRDLGYFVNRFRQLMIPIRNMSDVDSIF
;
A
#
# COMPACT_ATOMS: atom_id res chain seq x y z
N MET A 1 -16.31 -39.43 47.48
CA MET A 1 -16.00 -38.33 46.55
C MET A 1 -16.51 -38.76 45.19
N SER A 2 -17.63 -38.21 44.73
CA SER A 2 -18.23 -38.56 43.43
C SER A 2 -17.43 -37.88 42.33
N GLY A 3 -16.93 -38.66 41.35
CA GLY A 3 -16.20 -38.13 40.21
C GLY A 3 -17.09 -37.27 39.30
N PRO A 4 -16.49 -36.43 38.44
CA PRO A 4 -17.24 -35.55 37.55
C PRO A 4 -18.15 -36.36 36.62
N SER A 5 -19.34 -35.84 36.39
CA SER A 5 -20.32 -36.41 35.48
C SER A 5 -19.79 -36.43 34.04
N ASN A 6 -20.18 -37.42 33.23
CA ASN A 6 -19.84 -37.46 31.80
C ASN A 6 -20.21 -36.16 31.06
N ALA A 7 -21.26 -35.45 31.51
CA ALA A 7 -21.66 -34.16 30.96
C ALA A 7 -20.66 -33.03 31.27
N GLU A 8 -20.09 -33.02 32.47
CA GLU A 8 -19.07 -32.04 32.89
C GLU A 8 -17.75 -32.28 32.15
N LEU A 9 -17.41 -33.55 31.91
CA LEU A 9 -16.27 -33.95 31.09
C LEU A 9 -16.41 -33.48 29.63
N MET A 10 -17.60 -33.63 29.02
CA MET A 10 -17.85 -33.13 27.66
C MET A 10 -17.79 -31.60 27.56
N GLN A 11 -18.36 -30.87 28.53
CA GLN A 11 -18.28 -29.40 28.54
C GLN A 11 -16.84 -28.91 28.68
N SER A 12 -16.05 -29.53 29.56
CA SER A 12 -14.63 -29.21 29.72
C SER A 12 -13.84 -29.45 28.43
N MET A 13 -14.12 -30.55 27.72
CA MET A 13 -13.49 -30.87 26.44
C MET A 13 -13.85 -29.84 25.34
N LEU A 14 -15.11 -29.42 25.26
CA LEU A 14 -15.55 -28.38 24.32
C LEU A 14 -14.90 -27.02 24.60
N ALA A 15 -14.81 -26.62 25.86
CA ALA A 15 -14.15 -25.38 26.26
C ALA A 15 -12.65 -25.41 25.90
N MET A 16 -11.98 -26.54 26.15
CA MET A 16 -10.58 -26.74 25.79
C MET A 16 -10.35 -26.68 24.27
N MET A 17 -11.23 -27.29 23.47
CA MET A 17 -11.16 -27.22 22.01
C MET A 17 -11.34 -25.80 21.49
N SER A 18 -12.29 -25.05 22.05
CA SER A 18 -12.53 -23.65 21.67
C SER A 18 -11.30 -22.79 22.00
N GLN A 19 -10.73 -22.96 23.19
CA GLN A 19 -9.50 -22.28 23.59
C GLN A 19 -8.31 -22.65 22.70
N GLN A 20 -8.20 -23.92 22.30
CA GLN A 20 -7.16 -24.39 21.39
C GLN A 20 -7.31 -23.80 19.99
N GLN A 21 -8.54 -23.70 19.46
CA GLN A 21 -8.81 -23.03 18.18
C GLN A 21 -8.43 -21.55 18.24
N GLU A 22 -8.77 -20.85 19.32
CA GLU A 22 -8.41 -19.44 19.48
C GLU A 22 -6.90 -19.24 19.60
N MET A 23 -6.20 -20.14 20.32
CA MET A 23 -4.75 -20.12 20.42
C MET A 23 -4.07 -20.41 19.08
N MET A 24 -4.60 -21.36 18.29
CA MET A 24 -4.12 -21.65 16.94
C MET A 24 -4.30 -20.44 16.02
N LYS A 25 -5.45 -19.74 16.12
CA LYS A 25 -5.70 -18.51 15.37
C LYS A 25 -4.71 -17.40 15.75
N LYS A 26 -4.52 -17.13 17.05
CA LYS A 26 -3.53 -16.14 17.54
C LYS A 26 -2.11 -16.49 17.14
N LYS A 27 -1.75 -17.78 17.15
CA LYS A 27 -0.42 -18.26 16.71
C LYS A 27 -0.24 -18.09 15.21
N ALA A 28 -1.27 -18.36 14.40
CA ALA A 28 -1.24 -18.10 12.96
C ALA A 28 -1.06 -16.60 12.69
N GLU A 29 -1.83 -15.74 13.35
CA GLU A 29 -1.73 -14.28 13.24
C GLU A 29 -0.34 -13.76 13.67
N ALA A 30 0.21 -14.25 14.78
CA ALA A 30 1.54 -13.89 15.26
C ALA A 30 2.67 -14.40 14.34
N THR A 31 2.49 -15.55 13.70
CA THR A 31 3.43 -16.07 12.70
C THR A 31 3.39 -15.21 11.45
N THR A 32 2.20 -14.81 10.98
CA THR A 32 2.06 -13.86 9.87
C THR A 32 2.68 -12.49 10.19
N LEU A 33 2.58 -12.01 11.43
CA LEU A 33 3.24 -10.79 11.91
C LEU A 33 4.77 -10.90 11.94
N LYS A 34 5.32 -12.08 12.28
CA LYS A 34 6.76 -12.35 12.21
C LYS A 34 7.25 -12.48 10.76
N ASP A 35 6.47 -13.07 9.87
CA ASP A 35 6.82 -13.19 8.44
C ASP A 35 6.76 -11.83 7.71
N LEU A 36 5.94 -10.89 8.20
CA LEU A 36 5.98 -9.48 7.81
C LEU A 36 7.32 -8.81 8.18
N HIS A 37 8.04 -9.32 9.19
CA HIS A 37 9.30 -8.81 9.73
C HIS A 37 10.57 -9.45 9.10
N LEU A 38 10.49 -10.05 7.90
CA LEU A 38 11.70 -10.46 7.17
C LEU A 38 12.31 -9.26 6.42
N ASP A 39 13.47 -8.85 6.89
CA ASP A 39 14.30 -7.67 6.53
C ASP A 39 14.87 -7.65 5.09
N ALA A 40 14.45 -8.56 4.21
CA ALA A 40 15.08 -8.73 2.90
C ALA A 40 14.54 -7.77 1.81
N VAL A 41 13.33 -7.21 1.98
CA VAL A 41 12.70 -6.31 1.00
C VAL A 41 12.51 -4.94 1.61
N LYS A 42 13.25 -3.95 1.08
CA LYS A 42 13.07 -2.54 1.43
C LYS A 42 11.59 -2.17 1.28
N ALA A 43 10.98 -1.70 2.36
CA ALA A 43 9.61 -1.23 2.32
C ALA A 43 9.51 -0.05 1.35
N PRO A 44 8.46 0.00 0.51
CA PRO A 44 8.22 1.18 -0.31
C PRO A 44 8.00 2.40 0.59
N GLN A 45 8.35 3.57 0.09
CA GLN A 45 8.16 4.83 0.79
C GLN A 45 7.37 5.80 -0.09
N TYR A 46 6.45 6.55 0.51
CA TYR A 46 5.69 7.59 -0.17
C TYR A 46 5.53 8.82 0.70
N GLY A 47 6.03 9.97 0.22
CA GLY A 47 6.03 11.24 0.92
C GLY A 47 4.81 12.14 0.65
N GLY A 48 4.05 11.85 -0.41
CA GLY A 48 2.97 12.71 -0.89
C GLY A 48 3.45 13.87 -1.75
N GLN A 49 4.66 13.79 -2.31
CA GLN A 49 5.20 14.85 -3.16
C GLN A 49 4.73 14.69 -4.62
N VAL A 50 4.55 15.81 -5.32
CA VAL A 50 4.03 15.82 -6.71
C VAL A 50 4.94 15.05 -7.68
N GLN A 51 6.25 15.02 -7.44
CA GLN A 51 7.19 14.23 -8.26
C GLN A 51 7.13 12.71 -8.00
N GLU A 52 6.51 12.27 -6.91
CA GLU A 52 6.39 10.85 -6.59
C GLU A 52 5.20 10.24 -7.34
N SER A 53 5.40 9.04 -7.90
CA SER A 53 4.31 8.32 -8.56
C SER A 53 3.51 7.51 -7.54
N PHE A 54 2.32 7.99 -7.21
CA PHE A 54 1.39 7.25 -6.34
C PHE A 54 1.03 5.87 -6.93
N ALA A 55 0.87 5.78 -8.26
CA ALA A 55 0.60 4.52 -8.94
C ALA A 55 1.73 3.50 -8.75
N LEU A 56 2.99 3.94 -8.87
CA LEU A 56 4.15 3.09 -8.61
C LEU A 56 4.22 2.66 -7.15
N TYR A 57 3.99 3.58 -6.22
CA TYR A 57 3.93 3.27 -4.79
C TYR A 57 2.89 2.18 -4.50
N LYS A 58 1.66 2.34 -5.00
CA LYS A 58 0.58 1.36 -4.84
C LYS A 58 1.01 -0.01 -5.36
N GLU A 59 1.60 -0.09 -6.54
CA GLU A 59 2.12 -1.34 -7.10
C GLU A 59 3.24 -1.96 -6.24
N GLN A 60 4.16 -1.15 -5.72
CA GLN A 60 5.25 -1.62 -4.86
C GLN A 60 4.73 -2.17 -3.53
N VAL A 61 3.72 -1.53 -2.92
CA VAL A 61 3.06 -2.05 -1.70
C VAL A 61 2.41 -3.41 -1.98
N GLN A 62 1.68 -3.53 -3.10
CA GLN A 62 1.06 -4.80 -3.50
C GLN A 62 2.10 -5.91 -3.70
N LYS A 63 3.20 -5.60 -4.40
CA LYS A 63 4.34 -6.53 -4.57
C LYS A 63 4.95 -6.93 -3.23
N ASN A 64 5.12 -5.98 -2.30
CA ASN A 64 5.68 -6.25 -0.97
C ASN A 64 4.86 -7.30 -0.21
N PHE A 65 3.54 -7.15 -0.16
CA PHE A 65 2.67 -8.15 0.47
C PHE A 65 2.62 -9.48 -0.30
N THR A 66 2.67 -9.43 -1.63
CA THR A 66 2.64 -10.62 -2.48
C THR A 66 3.88 -11.50 -2.25
N VAL A 67 5.07 -10.90 -2.22
CA VAL A 67 6.32 -11.61 -1.94
C VAL A 67 6.32 -12.21 -0.53
N ARG A 68 5.69 -11.51 0.43
CA ARG A 68 5.52 -11.99 1.81
C ARG A 68 4.37 -13.00 1.98
N ARG A 69 3.66 -13.35 0.89
CA ARG A 69 2.51 -14.27 0.90
C ARG A 69 1.40 -13.86 1.88
N VAL A 70 1.25 -12.56 2.11
CA VAL A 70 0.22 -12.00 2.98
C VAL A 70 -0.99 -11.64 2.14
N ASN A 71 -2.15 -12.15 2.53
CA ASN A 71 -3.42 -11.74 1.94
C ASN A 71 -3.82 -10.34 2.47
N TRP A 72 -3.27 -9.31 1.82
CA TRP A 72 -3.44 -7.91 2.22
C TRP A 72 -4.84 -7.34 1.95
N LYS A 73 -5.73 -8.11 1.32
CA LYS A 73 -7.16 -7.77 1.17
C LYS A 73 -8.06 -8.54 2.15
N CYS A 74 -7.47 -9.29 3.08
CA CYS A 74 -8.23 -10.04 4.06
C CYS A 74 -8.90 -9.12 5.08
N ALA A 75 -10.23 -9.11 5.11
CA ALA A 75 -11.02 -8.26 6.02
C ALA A 75 -10.67 -8.48 7.51
N THR A 76 -10.30 -9.71 7.90
CA THR A 76 -9.95 -10.02 9.29
C THR A 76 -8.57 -9.50 9.71
N MET A 77 -7.74 -9.08 8.76
CA MET A 77 -6.38 -8.58 9.01
C MET A 77 -6.24 -7.07 8.82
N VAL A 78 -7.35 -6.37 8.51
CA VAL A 78 -7.38 -4.93 8.23
C VAL A 78 -6.72 -4.11 9.35
N SER A 79 -6.95 -4.47 10.61
CA SER A 79 -6.37 -3.81 11.79
C SER A 79 -4.83 -3.88 11.83
N THR A 80 -4.22 -4.86 11.16
CA THR A 80 -2.77 -5.01 11.02
C THR A 80 -2.26 -4.42 9.70
N ILE A 81 -2.96 -4.67 8.60
CA ILE A 81 -2.51 -4.28 7.26
C ILE A 81 -2.52 -2.76 7.07
N ILE A 82 -3.58 -2.06 7.51
CA ILE A 82 -3.66 -0.60 7.33
C ILE A 82 -2.52 0.12 8.07
N PRO A 83 -2.25 -0.14 9.37
CA PRO A 83 -1.09 0.45 10.04
C PRO A 83 0.25 0.07 9.40
N THR A 84 0.35 -1.17 8.89
CA THR A 84 1.56 -1.60 8.17
C THR A 84 1.80 -0.75 6.91
N ILE A 85 0.77 -0.51 6.09
CA ILE A 85 0.87 0.41 4.94
C ILE A 85 1.12 1.85 5.42
N GLY A 86 0.48 2.27 6.51
CA GLY A 86 0.73 3.57 7.14
C GLY A 86 2.21 3.80 7.49
N SER A 87 2.89 2.75 7.97
CA SER A 87 4.33 2.81 8.30
C SER A 87 5.25 2.95 7.07
N MET A 88 4.72 2.69 5.87
CA MET A 88 5.39 2.92 4.59
C MET A 88 5.24 4.37 4.10
N LEU A 89 4.40 5.17 4.75
CA LEU A 89 4.28 6.60 4.46
C LEU A 89 5.38 7.37 5.18
N VAL A 90 5.84 8.46 4.57
CA VAL A 90 6.80 9.39 5.15
C VAL A 90 6.34 10.83 4.92
N GLY A 91 6.97 11.80 5.59
CA GLY A 91 6.66 13.23 5.40
C GLY A 91 5.17 13.56 5.55
N THR A 92 4.65 14.41 4.66
CA THR A 92 3.27 14.91 4.71
C THR A 92 2.22 13.79 4.56
N ALA A 93 2.51 12.74 3.78
CA ALA A 93 1.61 11.59 3.67
C ALA A 93 1.47 10.83 4.99
N ALA A 94 2.54 10.69 5.77
CA ALA A 94 2.48 10.08 7.10
C ALA A 94 1.69 10.95 8.09
N GLU A 95 1.92 12.27 8.08
CA GLU A 95 1.15 13.21 8.90
C GLU A 95 -0.35 13.10 8.60
N TRP A 96 -0.73 13.18 7.32
CA TRP A 96 -2.11 13.03 6.87
C TRP A 96 -2.74 11.72 7.36
N PHE A 97 -2.01 10.61 7.26
CA PHE A 97 -2.50 9.30 7.69
C PHE A 97 -2.82 9.25 9.18
N VAL A 98 -2.04 9.92 10.03
CA VAL A 98 -2.32 9.99 11.48
C VAL A 98 -3.69 10.63 11.73
N TRP A 99 -4.06 11.67 10.98
CA TRP A 99 -5.34 12.37 11.12
C TRP A 99 -6.52 11.59 10.52
N SER A 100 -6.30 10.88 9.42
CA SER A 100 -7.36 10.16 8.69
C SER A 100 -7.54 8.70 9.13
N ARG A 101 -6.61 8.13 9.90
CA ARG A 101 -6.59 6.69 10.22
C ARG A 101 -7.91 6.13 10.73
N SER A 102 -8.62 6.84 11.60
CA SER A 102 -9.85 6.37 12.25
C SER A 102 -11.04 6.26 11.32
N THR A 103 -11.00 6.91 10.16
CA THR A 103 -12.09 6.88 9.17
C THR A 103 -11.88 5.82 8.09
N ILE A 104 -10.72 5.18 8.06
CA ILE A 104 -10.32 4.22 7.01
C ILE A 104 -10.57 2.79 7.50
N MET A 105 -11.51 2.11 6.85
CA MET A 105 -12.00 0.77 7.19
C MET A 105 -11.47 -0.31 6.25
N THR A 106 -11.00 0.04 5.06
CA THR A 106 -10.44 -0.92 4.11
C THR A 106 -9.13 -0.43 3.48
N VAL A 107 -8.36 -1.35 2.90
CA VAL A 107 -7.14 -0.98 2.17
C VAL A 107 -7.46 -0.26 0.85
N ASP A 108 -8.58 -0.60 0.21
CA ASP A 108 -9.01 0.08 -1.01
C ASP A 108 -9.43 1.53 -0.70
N GLU A 109 -10.11 1.79 0.43
CA GLU A 109 -10.37 3.14 0.94
C GLU A 109 -9.09 3.92 1.24
N LEU A 110 -8.09 3.28 1.88
CA LEU A 110 -6.80 3.92 2.16
C LEU A 110 -6.16 4.42 0.86
N PHE A 111 -6.08 3.56 -0.16
CA PHE A 111 -5.49 3.96 -1.44
C PHE A 111 -6.33 5.01 -2.17
N PHE A 112 -7.65 4.92 -2.10
CA PHE A 112 -8.55 5.91 -2.69
C PHE A 112 -8.32 7.30 -2.07
N HIS A 113 -8.29 7.39 -0.74
CA HIS A 113 -8.09 8.66 -0.05
C HIS A 113 -6.68 9.23 -0.24
N LEU A 114 -5.64 8.39 -0.26
CA LEU A 114 -4.30 8.83 -0.61
C LEU A 114 -4.23 9.37 -2.03
N GLU A 115 -4.90 8.73 -2.99
CA GLU A 115 -4.95 9.20 -4.38
C GLU A 115 -5.65 10.56 -4.47
N GLN A 116 -6.81 10.71 -3.81
CA GLN A 116 -7.56 11.97 -3.81
C GLN A 116 -6.80 13.13 -3.16
N GLU A 117 -6.06 12.87 -2.09
CA GLU A 117 -5.33 13.91 -1.36
C GLU A 117 -4.07 14.35 -2.11
N PHE A 118 -3.28 13.40 -2.60
CA PHE A 118 -1.91 13.67 -3.04
C PHE A 118 -1.70 13.64 -4.55
N VAL A 119 -2.68 13.17 -5.34
CA VAL A 119 -2.60 13.21 -6.80
C VAL A 119 -3.38 14.42 -7.32
N PRO A 120 -2.70 15.44 -7.88
CA PRO A 120 -3.38 16.61 -8.41
C PRO A 120 -4.36 16.24 -9.53
N VAL A 121 -5.57 16.79 -9.49
CA VAL A 121 -6.60 16.56 -10.53
C VAL A 121 -6.14 17.05 -11.92
N ASP A 122 -5.24 18.03 -11.96
CA ASP A 122 -4.65 18.61 -13.17
C ASP A 122 -3.30 17.98 -13.55
N LEU A 123 -2.87 16.89 -12.88
CA LEU A 123 -1.57 16.26 -13.12
C LEU A 123 -1.32 15.95 -14.60
N GLN A 124 -2.34 15.46 -15.31
CA GLN A 124 -2.24 15.12 -16.72
C GLN A 124 -2.06 16.35 -17.64
N ILE A 125 -2.62 17.49 -17.26
CA ILE A 125 -2.43 18.76 -17.99
C ILE A 125 -1.00 19.24 -17.76
N ARG A 126 -0.55 19.25 -16.50
CA ARG A 126 0.81 19.66 -16.12
C ARG A 126 1.88 18.83 -16.81
N LEU A 127 1.72 17.51 -16.86
CA LEU A 127 2.66 16.61 -17.53
C LEU A 127 2.75 16.91 -19.03
N ARG A 128 1.61 17.15 -19.70
CA ARG A 128 1.57 17.52 -21.12
C ARG A 128 2.20 18.88 -21.38
N ASP A 129 1.93 19.87 -20.54
CA ASP A 129 2.56 21.19 -20.65
C ASP A 129 4.08 21.11 -20.44
N GLN A 130 4.54 20.32 -19.47
CA GLN A 130 5.97 20.09 -19.25
C GLN A 130 6.62 19.37 -20.43
N LEU A 131 5.94 18.39 -21.02
CA LEU A 131 6.44 17.67 -22.19
C LEU A 131 6.51 18.57 -23.43
N ARG A 132 5.46 19.38 -23.68
CA ARG A 132 5.42 20.32 -24.80
C ARG A 132 6.51 21.39 -24.72
N ASN A 133 6.85 21.81 -23.50
CA ASN A 133 7.89 22.81 -23.26
C ASN A 133 9.28 22.19 -23.05
N LEU A 134 9.45 20.87 -23.22
CA LEU A 134 10.74 20.22 -23.10
C LEU A 134 11.58 20.46 -24.35
N ASP A 135 12.51 21.41 -24.28
CA ASP A 135 13.45 21.72 -25.36
C ASP A 135 14.80 21.02 -25.15
N GLN A 136 15.29 20.35 -26.20
CA GLN A 136 16.61 19.73 -26.22
C GLN A 136 17.73 20.76 -26.03
N ALA A 137 17.57 21.98 -26.55
CA ALA A 137 18.58 23.04 -26.43
C ALA A 137 18.78 23.53 -24.99
N GLN A 138 17.79 23.32 -24.12
CA GLN A 138 17.86 23.66 -22.68
C GLN A 138 18.47 22.53 -21.83
N CYS A 139 18.72 21.37 -22.43
CA CYS A 139 19.29 20.22 -21.74
C CYS A 139 20.83 20.22 -21.86
N ARG A 140 21.51 19.79 -20.78
CA ARG A 140 22.98 19.68 -20.76
C ARG A 140 23.53 18.81 -21.89
N ASP A 141 22.84 17.70 -22.16
CA ASP A 141 23.20 16.73 -23.19
C ASP A 141 21.95 15.94 -23.64
N LEU A 142 22.12 15.17 -24.71
CA LEU A 142 21.07 14.33 -25.28
C LEU A 142 20.59 13.25 -24.31
N GLY A 143 21.48 12.69 -23.48
CA GLY A 143 21.12 11.64 -22.53
C GLY A 143 20.19 12.17 -21.44
N TYR A 144 20.46 13.36 -20.93
CA TYR A 144 19.61 14.07 -19.99
C TYR A 144 18.24 14.39 -20.59
N PHE A 145 18.20 14.91 -21.82
CA PHE A 145 16.94 15.17 -22.53
C PHE A 145 16.10 13.91 -22.66
N VAL A 146 16.68 12.82 -23.16
CA VAL A 146 15.97 11.53 -23.34
C VAL A 146 15.45 10.99 -22.01
N ASN A 147 16.23 11.10 -20.94
CA ASN A 147 15.78 10.67 -19.61
C ASN A 147 14.61 11.53 -19.13
N ARG A 148 14.68 12.85 -19.29
CA ARG A 148 13.60 13.76 -18.89
C ARG A 148 12.32 13.54 -19.70
N PHE A 149 12.46 13.35 -21.01
CA PHE A 149 11.34 12.98 -21.89
C PHE A 149 10.65 11.71 -21.41
N ARG A 150 11.41 10.65 -21.12
CA ARG A 150 10.86 9.38 -20.60
C ARG A 150 10.14 9.57 -19.26
N GLN A 151 10.70 10.35 -18.35
CA GLN A 151 10.08 10.63 -17.05
C GLN A 151 8.73 11.33 -17.17
N LEU A 152 8.57 12.23 -18.16
CA LEU A 152 7.31 12.93 -18.42
C LEU A 152 6.31 12.07 -19.17
N MET A 153 6.77 11.26 -20.14
CA MET A 153 5.93 10.41 -20.97
C MET A 153 5.30 9.23 -20.23
N ILE A 154 6.06 8.52 -19.39
CA ILE A 154 5.60 7.31 -18.68
C ILE A 154 4.29 7.53 -17.88
N PRO A 155 4.13 8.63 -17.10
CA PRO A 155 2.92 8.86 -16.31
C PRO A 155 1.73 9.46 -17.11
N ILE A 156 1.92 9.89 -18.36
CA ILE A 156 0.82 10.41 -19.19
C ILE A 156 -0.11 9.25 -19.57
N ARG A 157 -1.40 9.42 -19.29
CA ARG A 157 -2.47 8.46 -19.59
C ARG A 157 -3.36 9.00 -20.70
N ASN A 158 -3.99 8.07 -21.42
CA ASN A 158 -4.89 8.37 -22.54
C ASN A 158 -4.20 9.28 -23.56
N MET A 159 -3.23 8.73 -24.28
CA MET A 159 -2.64 9.43 -25.43
C MET A 159 -3.78 9.84 -26.37
N SER A 160 -4.04 11.13 -26.43
CA SER A 160 -5.04 11.76 -27.28
C SER A 160 -4.39 12.23 -28.58
N ASP A 161 -5.17 12.69 -29.55
CA ASP A 161 -4.64 13.31 -30.78
C ASP A 161 -3.80 14.58 -30.50
N VAL A 162 -3.85 15.11 -29.27
CA VAL A 162 -2.97 16.20 -28.82
C VAL A 162 -1.55 15.69 -28.53
N ASP A 163 -1.38 14.40 -28.26
CA ASP A 163 -0.12 13.74 -27.93
C ASP A 163 0.58 13.14 -29.18
N SER A 164 -0.05 13.19 -30.36
CA SER A 164 0.46 12.62 -31.63
C SER A 164 1.31 13.58 -32.48
N ILE A 165 1.56 14.80 -31.99
CA ILE A 165 2.31 15.85 -32.71
C ILE A 165 3.77 15.96 -32.21
N PHE A 166 4.36 14.85 -31.76
CA PHE A 166 5.80 14.73 -31.52
C PHE A 166 6.45 13.90 -32.63
#